data_AF-A0A2Y9BI55-F1
#
_entry.id   AF-A0A2Y9BI55-F1
#
_cell.length_a   1.000
_cell.length_b   1.000
_cell.length_c   1.000
_cell.angle_alpha   90.00
_cell.angle_beta   90.00
_cell.angle_gamma   90.00
#
_symmetry.space_group_name_H-M   'P 1'
#
loop_
_entity.id
_entity.type
_entity.pdbx_description
1 polymer ?
#
loop_
_entity_poly.entity_id
_entity_poly.type
_entity_poly.pdbx_seq_one_letter_code
_entity_poly.pdbx_strand_id
1 'polypeptide(L)'
;MYLSEYCDVNYEETYNVVFVKWKKFCCKGNYRKPLEHALEVIKQYKCNYVADTRTGFENIPEDTKWVADYFMPKAVEYGCQCIYFIIDEKNSL
;
A
#
# COMPACT_ATOMS: atom_id res chain seq x y z
N MET A 1 -7.05 -10.06 -5.40
CA MET A 1 -5.61 -10.35 -5.60
C MET A 1 -5.16 -9.61 -6.84
N TYR A 2 -4.15 -8.76 -6.69
CA TYR A 2 -3.48 -8.06 -7.77
C TYR A 2 -2.00 -8.42 -7.73
N LEU A 3 -1.46 -8.78 -8.88
CA LEU A 3 -0.07 -9.19 -9.03
C LEU A 3 0.58 -8.34 -10.10
N SER A 4 1.77 -7.83 -9.79
CA SER A 4 2.60 -7.14 -10.77
C SER A 4 4.08 -7.49 -10.57
N GLU A 5 4.90 -7.00 -11.49
CA GLU A 5 6.35 -7.08 -11.39
C GLU A 5 6.88 -6.34 -10.14
N TYR A 6 6.16 -5.33 -9.67
CA TYR A 6 6.61 -4.39 -8.63
C TYR A 6 5.98 -4.66 -7.27
N CYS A 7 4.74 -5.14 -7.24
CA CYS A 7 3.93 -5.19 -6.03
C CYS A 7 2.83 -6.26 -6.13
N ASP A 8 2.62 -6.98 -5.03
CA ASP A 8 1.47 -7.86 -4.83
C ASP A 8 0.51 -7.26 -3.80
N VAL A 9 -0.79 -7.37 -4.06
CA VAL A 9 -1.85 -6.89 -3.17
C VAL A 9 -2.87 -7.99 -2.94
N ASN A 10 -3.00 -8.43 -1.69
CA ASN A 10 -3.90 -9.50 -1.26
C ASN A 10 -4.73 -9.05 -0.06
N TYR A 11 -5.96 -9.58 0.04
CA TYR A 11 -6.76 -9.46 1.25
C TYR A 11 -6.49 -10.68 2.13
N GLU A 12 -6.04 -10.44 3.36
CA GLU A 12 -5.77 -11.46 4.36
C GLU A 12 -6.92 -11.47 5.38
N GLU A 13 -7.89 -12.37 5.17
CA GLU A 13 -9.15 -12.41 5.92
C GLU A 13 -8.95 -12.64 7.42
N THR A 14 -8.01 -13.51 7.80
CA THR A 14 -7.73 -13.84 9.21
C THR A 14 -7.38 -12.61 10.05
N TYR A 15 -6.69 -11.62 9.45
CA TYR A 15 -6.28 -10.41 10.14
C TYR A 15 -7.12 -9.19 9.76
N ASN A 16 -8.06 -9.36 8.82
CA ASN A 16 -8.82 -8.28 8.20
C ASN A 16 -7.91 -7.13 7.74
N VAL A 17 -6.92 -7.47 6.89
CA VAL A 17 -6.01 -6.49 6.31
C VAL A 17 -5.88 -6.67 4.80
N VAL A 18 -5.66 -5.57 4.08
CA VAL A 18 -5.02 -5.63 2.77
C VAL A 18 -3.51 -5.63 2.97
N PHE A 19 -2.87 -6.71 2.53
CA PHE A 19 -1.44 -6.90 2.57
C PHE A 19 -0.82 -6.53 1.21
N VAL A 20 0.07 -5.54 1.24
CA VAL A 20 0.78 -4.99 0.08
C VAL A 20 2.25 -5.32 0.21
N LYS A 21 2.78 -6.13 -0.69
CA LYS A 21 4.20 -6.53 -0.68
C LYS A 21 4.94 -5.96 -1.88
N TRP A 22 5.82 -5.01 -1.61
CA TRP A 22 6.67 -4.39 -2.62
C TRP A 22 7.89 -5.24 -2.93
N LYS A 23 8.13 -5.51 -4.21
CA LYS A 23 9.19 -6.41 -4.69
C LYS A 23 10.46 -5.66 -5.11
N LYS A 24 10.31 -4.42 -5.56
CA LYS A 24 11.39 -3.52 -6.02
C LYS A 24 10.86 -2.10 -6.19
N PHE A 25 11.79 -1.15 -6.37
CA PHE A 25 11.48 0.25 -6.64
C PHE A 25 10.57 0.42 -7.88
N CYS A 26 9.57 1.28 -7.76
CA CYS A 26 8.76 1.78 -8.86
C CYS A 26 8.21 3.18 -8.51
N CYS A 27 7.60 3.84 -9.49
CA CYS A 27 7.01 5.15 -9.31
C CYS A 27 5.82 5.39 -10.25
N LYS A 28 5.09 6.48 -10.00
CA LYS A 28 3.93 6.94 -10.77
C LYS A 28 2.93 5.81 -10.96
N GLY A 29 2.50 5.54 -12.19
CA GLY A 29 1.49 4.50 -12.46
C GLY A 29 1.86 3.11 -11.93
N ASN A 30 3.16 2.75 -11.90
CA ASN A 30 3.58 1.44 -11.39
C ASN A 30 3.56 1.36 -9.86
N TYR A 31 3.54 2.50 -9.18
CA TYR A 31 3.40 2.61 -7.73
C TYR A 31 1.93 2.82 -7.32
N ARG A 32 1.25 3.75 -7.98
CA ARG A 32 -0.13 4.15 -7.66
C ARG A 32 -1.16 3.06 -7.95
N LYS A 33 -1.02 2.30 -9.05
CA LYS A 33 -1.98 1.22 -9.41
C LYS A 33 -2.14 0.16 -8.31
N PRO A 34 -1.06 -0.38 -7.71
CA PRO A 34 -1.18 -1.26 -6.54
C PRO A 34 -1.96 -0.62 -5.38
N LEU A 35 -1.70 0.65 -5.07
CA LEU A 35 -2.37 1.36 -3.98
C LEU A 35 -3.85 1.64 -4.30
N GLU A 36 -4.19 1.97 -5.54
CA GLU A 36 -5.57 2.07 -6.00
C GLU A 36 -6.31 0.73 -5.85
N HIS A 37 -5.66 -0.39 -6.18
CA HIS A 37 -6.24 -1.71 -5.93
C HIS A 37 -6.43 -1.97 -4.42
N ALA A 38 -5.48 -1.57 -3.59
CA ALA A 38 -5.60 -1.69 -2.14
C ALA A 38 -6.78 -0.86 -1.59
N LEU A 39 -7.05 0.33 -2.14
CA LEU A 39 -8.23 1.13 -1.79
C LEU A 39 -9.53 0.40 -2.10
N GLU A 40 -9.64 -0.28 -3.26
CA GLU A 40 -10.84 -1.05 -3.58
C GLU A 40 -11.05 -2.22 -2.61
N VAL A 41 -9.96 -2.88 -2.18
CA VAL A 41 -10.02 -3.92 -1.13
C VAL A 41 -10.46 -3.33 0.21
N ILE A 42 -9.90 -2.20 0.63
CA ILE A 42 -10.33 -1.49 1.86
C ILE A 42 -11.81 -1.12 1.77
N LYS A 43 -12.25 -0.58 0.64
CA LYS A 43 -13.65 -0.19 0.43
C LYS A 43 -14.60 -1.38 0.55
N GLN A 44 -14.23 -2.51 -0.02
CA GLN A 44 -15.02 -3.73 -0.04
C GLN A 44 -15.11 -4.40 1.34
N TYR A 45 -13.98 -4.51 2.06
CA TYR A 45 -13.90 -5.30 3.29
C TYR A 45 -13.82 -4.49 4.58
N LYS A 46 -13.70 -3.15 4.48
CA LYS A 46 -13.49 -2.25 5.63
C LYS A 46 -12.31 -2.70 6.49
N CYS A 47 -11.21 -3.03 5.80
CA CYS A 47 -10.02 -3.63 6.38
C CYS A 47 -8.90 -2.61 6.63
N ASN A 48 -7.91 -2.99 7.44
CA ASN A 48 -6.71 -2.18 7.66
C ASN A 48 -5.66 -2.42 6.58
N TYR A 49 -4.63 -1.60 6.52
CA TYR A 49 -3.58 -1.68 5.49
C TYR A 49 -2.24 -2.11 6.08
N VAL A 50 -1.53 -3.00 5.39
CA VAL A 50 -0.16 -3.38 5.72
C VAL A 50 0.72 -3.27 4.48
N ALA A 51 1.83 -2.53 4.56
CA ALA A 51 2.86 -2.49 3.52
C ALA A 51 4.15 -3.18 3.99
N ASP A 52 4.58 -4.21 3.26
CA ASP A 52 5.92 -4.77 3.35
C ASP A 52 6.82 -4.09 2.30
N THR A 53 7.73 -3.26 2.79
CA THR A 53 8.57 -2.36 1.99
C THR A 53 10.05 -2.79 2.00
N ARG A 54 10.37 -3.93 2.61
CA ARG A 54 11.75 -4.41 2.79
C ARG A 54 12.51 -4.63 1.48
N THR A 55 11.82 -5.08 0.44
CA THR A 55 12.42 -5.39 -0.87
C THR A 55 12.22 -4.31 -1.93
N GLY A 56 11.47 -3.25 -1.62
CA GLY A 56 11.21 -2.15 -2.53
C GLY A 56 10.33 -1.12 -1.87
N PHE A 57 10.65 0.14 -2.05
CA PHE A 57 9.78 1.23 -1.65
C PHE A 57 10.11 2.46 -2.47
N GLU A 58 9.16 3.38 -2.54
CA GLU A 58 9.29 4.62 -3.30
C GLU A 58 9.86 5.74 -2.43
N ASN A 59 10.60 6.66 -3.04
CA ASN A 59 11.02 7.90 -2.37
C ASN A 59 11.05 9.10 -3.35
N ILE A 60 10.15 9.15 -4.34
CA ILE A 60 10.03 10.35 -5.18
C ILE A 60 9.00 11.32 -4.59
N PRO A 61 9.27 12.63 -4.60
CA PRO A 61 8.38 13.61 -3.97
C PRO A 61 6.93 13.60 -4.49
N GLU A 62 6.73 13.34 -5.78
CA GLU A 62 5.42 13.40 -6.42
C GLU A 62 4.44 12.35 -5.90
N ASP A 63 4.93 11.15 -5.64
CA ASP A 63 4.09 10.06 -5.19
C ASP A 63 3.97 10.05 -3.66
N THR A 64 5.00 10.49 -2.91
CA THR A 64 4.85 10.82 -1.48
C THR A 64 3.72 11.83 -1.29
N LYS A 65 3.69 12.89 -2.12
CA LYS A 65 2.60 13.87 -2.10
C LYS A 65 1.26 13.24 -2.49
N TRP A 66 1.22 12.39 -3.51
CA TRP A 66 -0.02 11.70 -3.89
C TRP A 66 -0.55 10.78 -2.79
N VAL A 67 0.33 10.07 -2.07
CA VAL A 67 -0.08 9.24 -0.93
C VAL A 67 -0.70 10.09 0.16
N ALA A 68 -0.08 11.23 0.48
CA ALA A 68 -0.58 12.15 1.49
C ALA A 68 -1.92 12.80 1.12
N ASP A 69 -2.04 13.26 -0.12
CA ASP A 69 -3.20 14.04 -0.57
C ASP A 69 -4.39 13.17 -1.01
N TYR A 70 -4.13 11.93 -1.46
CA TYR A 70 -5.15 11.07 -2.06
C TYR A 70 -5.31 9.74 -1.35
N PHE A 71 -4.23 8.93 -1.26
CA PHE A 71 -4.34 7.56 -0.74
C PHE A 71 -4.78 7.51 0.72
N MET A 72 -4.09 8.23 1.61
CA MET A 72 -4.40 8.18 3.05
C MET A 72 -5.82 8.70 3.35
N PRO A 73 -6.27 9.86 2.83
CA PRO A 73 -7.64 10.31 3.03
C PRO A 73 -8.68 9.31 2.51
N LYS A 74 -8.44 8.70 1.35
CA LYS A 74 -9.36 7.69 0.78
C LYS A 74 -9.38 6.41 1.58
N ALA A 75 -8.25 5.94 2.09
CA ALA A 75 -8.19 4.77 2.94
C ALA A 75 -9.05 4.97 4.20
N VAL A 76 -8.95 6.15 4.84
CA VAL A 76 -9.78 6.52 6.00
C VAL A 76 -11.26 6.58 5.63
N GLU A 77 -11.62 7.27 4.54
CA GLU A 77 -13.00 7.33 4.02
C GLU A 77 -13.57 5.92 3.79
N TYR A 78 -12.73 5.00 3.31
CA TYR A 78 -13.12 3.64 2.98
C TYR A 78 -13.15 2.69 4.18
N GLY A 79 -12.71 3.13 5.36
CA GLY A 79 -12.83 2.39 6.62
C GLY A 79 -11.53 1.81 7.17
N CYS A 80 -10.38 2.15 6.59
CA CYS A 80 -9.07 1.80 7.14
C CYS A 80 -8.81 2.63 8.41
N GLN A 81 -8.51 1.95 9.52
CA GLN A 81 -8.23 2.58 10.82
C GLN A 81 -6.74 2.61 11.13
N CYS A 82 -6.00 1.60 10.67
CA CYS A 82 -4.58 1.42 10.96
C CYS A 82 -3.80 1.12 9.67
N ILE A 83 -2.63 1.74 9.55
CA ILE A 83 -1.64 1.47 8.52
C ILE A 83 -0.40 0.92 9.21
N TYR A 84 0.03 -0.28 8.83
CA TYR A 84 1.23 -0.92 9.33
C TYR A 84 2.31 -0.92 8.26
N PHE A 85 3.55 -0.64 8.66
CA PHE A 85 4.72 -0.74 7.79
C PHE A 85 5.66 -1.82 8.32
N ILE A 86 6.05 -2.75 7.45
CA ILE A 86 7.13 -3.70 7.69
C ILE A 86 8.34 -3.16 6.92
N ILE A 87 9.26 -2.60 7.67
CA ILE A 87 10.45 -1.91 7.15
C ILE A 87 11.70 -2.69 7.56
N ASP A 88 12.75 -2.65 6.73
CA ASP A 88 14.05 -3.19 7.12
C ASP A 88 14.70 -2.23 8.13
N GLU A 89 15.46 -2.74 9.09
CA GLU A 89 16.20 -1.95 10.08
C GLU A 89 17.09 -0.88 9.42
N LYS A 90 17.61 -1.18 8.22
CA LYS A 90 18.48 -0.27 7.46
C LYS A 90 17.73 0.64 6.50
N ASN A 91 16.42 0.52 6.40
CA ASN A 91 15.61 1.30 5.47
C ASN A 91 15.12 2.57 6.19
N SER A 92 15.71 3.71 5.83
CA SER A 92 15.44 5.03 6.42
C SER A 92 14.22 5.69 5.78
N LEU A 93 13.11 4.96 5.73
CA LEU A 93 11.79 5.45 5.32
C LEU A 93 11.47 6.81 5.96
#